data_AF-A0A0C9UR58-F1
#
_entry.id   AF-A0A0C9UR58-F1
#
_cell.length_a   1.000
_cell.length_b   1.000
_cell.length_c   1.000
_cell.angle_alpha   90.00
_cell.angle_beta   90.00
_cell.angle_gamma   90.00
#
_symmetry.space_group_name_H-M   'P 1'
#
loop_
_entity.id
_entity.type
_entity.pdbx_description
1 polymer ?
#
loop_
_entity_poly.entity_id
_entity_poly.type
_entity_poly.pdbx_seq_one_letter_code
_entity_poly.pdbx_strand_id
1 'polypeptide(L)' 'MANLACTYWEQNRFSEAEDLEVKVLQMRRHKLGEDHPDTLTSMKNLASTYQSQGRLSEAEELEEK' A
#
# COMPACT_ATOMS: atom_id res chain seq x y z
N MET A 1 10.32 5.76 -3.26
CA MET A 1 8.86 5.83 -3.53
C MET A 1 8.01 5.92 -2.27
N ALA A 2 8.56 5.69 -1.06
CA ALA A 2 7.81 5.77 0.19
C ALA A 2 7.44 7.18 0.67
N ASN A 3 8.08 8.25 0.15
CA ASN A 3 7.97 9.56 0.80
C ASN A 3 6.64 10.29 0.56
N LEU A 4 5.95 10.07 -0.57
CA LEU A 4 4.74 10.83 -0.91
C LEU A 4 3.46 10.25 -0.26
N ALA A 5 3.34 8.93 -0.19
CA ALA A 5 2.22 8.28 0.51
C ALA A 5 2.24 8.61 2.01
N CYS A 6 3.41 8.56 2.65
CA CYS A 6 3.56 8.97 4.05
C CYS A 6 3.14 10.44 4.26
N THR A 7 3.51 11.36 3.36
CA THR A 7 3.06 12.76 3.50
C THR A 7 1.55 12.94 3.36
N TYR A 8 0.87 12.11 2.58
CA TYR A 8 -0.60 12.14 2.52
C TYR A 8 -1.23 11.60 3.80
N TRP A 9 -0.62 10.58 4.40
CA TRP A 9 -0.99 10.03 5.70
C TRP A 9 -0.94 11.09 6.81
N GLU A 10 0.16 11.83 6.90
CA GLU A 10 0.34 12.95 7.84
C GLU A 10 -0.70 14.06 7.65
N GLN A 11 -1.25 14.17 6.44
CA GLN A 11 -2.31 15.14 6.09
C GLN A 11 -3.72 14.58 6.22
N ASN A 12 -3.91 13.35 6.75
CA ASN A 12 -5.19 12.62 6.79
C ASN A 12 -5.84 12.39 5.41
N ARG A 13 -5.03 12.39 4.34
CA ARG A 13 -5.46 12.18 2.95
C ARG A 13 -5.30 10.71 2.54
N PHE A 14 -5.93 9.82 3.29
CA PHE A 14 -5.74 8.36 3.15
C PHE A 14 -6.14 7.83 1.76
N SER A 15 -7.14 8.41 1.11
CA SER A 15 -7.55 8.01 -0.25
C SER A 15 -6.49 8.29 -1.31
N GLU A 16 -5.74 9.39 -1.18
CA GLU A 16 -4.66 9.70 -2.12
C GLU A 16 -3.40 8.87 -1.86
N ALA A 17 -3.14 8.54 -0.59
CA ALA A 17 -2.12 7.56 -0.23
C ALA A 17 -2.43 6.18 -0.85
N GLU A 18 -3.67 5.71 -0.70
CA GLU A 18 -4.16 4.44 -1.27
C GLU A 18 -4.00 4.42 -2.80
N ASP A 19 -4.51 5.42 -3.51
CA ASP A 19 -4.42 5.48 -4.97
C ASP A 19 -2.97 5.41 -5.48
N LEU A 20 -2.05 6.06 -4.75
CA LEU A 20 -0.63 6.02 -5.08
C LEU A 20 -0.03 4.64 -4.79
N GLU A 21 -0.33 4.07 -3.62
CA GLU A 21 0.17 2.77 -3.17
C GLU A 21 -0.32 1.63 -4.07
N VAL A 22 -1.58 1.65 -4.49
CA VAL A 22 -2.15 0.68 -5.45
C VAL A 22 -1.41 0.74 -6.79
N LYS A 23 -1.18 1.94 -7.34
CA LYS A 23 -0.44 2.10 -8.62
C LYS A 23 1.00 1.59 -8.50
N VAL A 24 1.67 1.89 -7.40
CA VAL A 24 3.04 1.43 -7.14
C VAL A 24 3.06 -0.09 -7.00
N LEU A 25 2.11 -0.67 -6.26
CA LEU A 25 2.00 -2.11 -6.06
C LEU A 25 1.78 -2.84 -7.40
N GLN A 26 0.87 -2.37 -8.24
CA GLN A 26 0.63 -2.96 -9.56
C GLN A 26 1.89 -2.91 -10.46
N MET A 27 2.59 -1.77 -10.49
CA MET A 27 3.83 -1.65 -11.26
C MET A 27 4.93 -2.59 -10.75
N ARG A 28 5.08 -2.71 -9.42
CA ARG A 28 6.07 -3.59 -8.79
C ARG A 28 5.73 -5.06 -9.01
N ARG A 29 4.47 -5.47 -8.83
CA ARG A 29 4.00 -6.82 -9.17
C ARG A 29 4.30 -7.17 -10.62
N HIS A 30 4.02 -6.26 -11.55
CA HIS A 30 4.26 -6.51 -12.98
C HIS A 30 5.74 -6.59 -13.35
N LYS A 31 6.59 -5.75 -12.76
CA LYS A 31 8.03 -5.68 -13.12
C LYS A 31 8.91 -6.65 -12.35
N LEU A 32 8.59 -6.88 -11.08
CA LEU A 32 9.46 -7.56 -10.11
C LEU A 32 8.86 -8.91 -9.64
N GLY A 33 7.55 -9.11 -9.81
CA GLY A 33 6.83 -10.26 -9.27
C GLY A 33 6.24 -10.00 -7.88
N GLU A 34 5.41 -10.93 -7.41
CA GLU A 34 4.75 -10.84 -6.10
C GLU A 34 5.72 -11.04 -4.93
N ASP A 35 6.65 -11.98 -5.03
CA ASP A 35 7.59 -12.33 -3.95
C ASP A 35 8.74 -11.32 -3.78
N HIS A 36 8.83 -10.31 -4.64
CA HIS A 36 9.94 -9.35 -4.57
C HIS A 36 9.82 -8.50 -3.29
N PRO A 37 10.92 -8.27 -2.54
CA PRO A 37 10.89 -7.51 -1.29
C PRO A 37 10.23 -6.12 -1.40
N ASP A 38 10.45 -5.43 -2.52
CA ASP A 38 9.80 -4.14 -2.80
C ASP A 38 8.28 -4.27 -3.00
N THR A 39 7.80 -5.35 -3.61
CA THR A 39 6.37 -5.61 -3.80
C THR A 39 5.72 -5.87 -2.45
N LEU A 40 6.32 -6.74 -1.63
CA LEU A 40 5.87 -7.04 -0.27
C LEU A 40 5.85 -5.79 0.63
N THR A 41 6.87 -4.92 0.51
CA THR A 41 6.89 -3.64 1.23
C THR A 41 5.74 -2.73 0.81
N SER A 42 5.40 -2.70 -0.49
CA SER A 42 4.25 -1.94 -0.97
C SER A 42 2.91 -2.51 -0.51
N MET A 43 2.78 -3.84 -0.40
CA MET A 43 1.59 -4.48 0.17
C MET A 43 1.38 -4.09 1.64
N LYS A 44 2.44 -4.12 2.45
CA LYS A 44 2.39 -3.70 3.87
C LYS A 44 1.99 -2.24 4.06
N ASN A 45 2.50 -1.34 3.20
CA ASN A 45 2.12 0.07 3.26
C ASN A 45 0.64 0.25 2.93
N LEU A 46 0.15 -0.41 1.89
CA LEU A 46 -1.27 -0.37 1.51
C LEU A 46 -2.18 -0.95 2.60
N ALA A 47 -1.78 -2.06 3.23
CA ALA A 47 -2.50 -2.63 4.36
C ALA A 47 -2.56 -1.65 5.54
N SER A 48 -1.46 -0.95 5.86
CA SER A 48 -1.45 0.08 6.91
C SER A 48 -2.41 1.23 6.59
N THR A 49 -2.46 1.66 5.32
CA THR A 49 -3.41 2.68 4.86
C THR A 49 -4.86 2.21 5.02
N TYR A 50 -5.17 0.95 4.70
CA TYR A 50 -6.50 0.39 4.94
C TYR A 50 -6.87 0.31 6.42
N GLN A 51 -5.95 -0.09 7.29
CA GLN A 51 -6.19 -0.08 8.74
C GLN A 51 -6.56 1.32 9.23
N SER A 52 -5.91 2.37 8.72
CA SER A 52 -6.20 3.76 9.12
C SER A 52 -7.49 4.31 8.55
N GLN A 53 -8.02 3.71 7.47
CA GLN A 53 -9.37 3.97 6.98
C GLN A 53 -10.44 3.12 7.71
N GLY A 54 -10.05 2.22 8.63
CA GLY A 54 -10.95 1.26 9.28
C GLY A 54 -11.33 0.05 8.41
N ARG A 55 -10.66 -0.15 7.26
CA ARG A 55 -10.90 -1.24 6.31
C ARG A 55 -10.03 -2.47 6.64
N LEU A 56 -10.26 -3.06 7.81
CA LEU A 56 -9.42 -4.14 8.34
C LEU A 56 -9.43 -5.40 7.45
N SER A 57 -10.58 -5.76 6.86
CA SER A 57 -10.68 -6.94 5.99
C SER A 57 -9.79 -6.83 4.75
N GLU A 58 -9.68 -5.64 4.17
CA GLU A 58 -8.81 -5.44 3.00
C GLU A 58 -7.33 -5.40 3.37
N ALA A 59 -7.01 -4.96 4.58
CA ALA A 59 -5.65 -5.06 5.12
C ALA A 59 -5.24 -6.52 5.34
N GLU A 60 -6.13 -7.35 5.90
CA GLU A 60 -5.90 -8.79 6.08
C GLU A 60 -5.69 -9.51 4.74
N GLU A 61 -6.53 -9.23 3.74
CA GLU A 61 -6.36 -9.82 2.39
C GLU A 61 -5.01 -9.49 1.72
N LEU A 62 -4.40 -8.36 2.09
CA LEU A 62 -3.08 -7.94 1.61
C LEU A 62 -1.92 -8.54 2.42
N GLU A 63 -2.13 -8.87 3.69
CA GLU A 63 -1.13 -9.51 4.55
C GLU A 63 -1.13 -11.05 4.42
N GLU A 64 -2.25 -11.66 4.03
CA GLU A 64 -2.35 -13.11 3.83
C GLU A 64 -1.81 -13.61 2.48
N LYS A 65 -1.41 -12.69 1.57
CA LYS A 65 -0.81 -13.02 0.27
C LYS A 65 0.71 -13.04 0.30
#